data_AF-A0A938U8C3-F1
#
_entry.id   AF-A0A938U8C3-F1
#
_cell.length_a   1.000
_cell.length_b   1.000
_cell.length_c   1.000
_cell.angle_alpha   90.00
_cell.angle_beta   90.00
_cell.angle_gamma   90.00
#
_symmetry.space_group_name_H-M   'P 1'
#
loop_
_entity.id
_entity.type
_entity.pdbx_description
1 polymer ?
#
loop_
_entity_poly.entity_id
_entity_poly.type
_entity_poly.pdbx_seq_one_letter_code
_entity_poly.pdbx_strand_id
1 'polypeptide(L)'
;MKKSAPSLLSMMLLGLIALWLAGCATGPTATAPAKTTPEMLREAGFKLYPAETPQELAHLRTCPADTVMIHERPGAKCYAFADPPSKSMYIGDEEAYQRFKAILEKQERRIREQRIESDPLFWPMWGTRWGGG
;
A
#
# COMPACT_ATOMS: atom_id res chain seq x y z
N MET A 1 -46.58 39.77 49.56
CA MET A 1 -46.64 38.62 48.62
C MET A 1 -45.64 38.88 47.51
N LYS A 2 -44.50 38.15 47.51
CA LYS A 2 -43.30 38.44 46.71
C LYS A 2 -43.12 37.30 45.69
N LYS A 3 -42.83 37.69 44.45
CA LYS A 3 -42.67 36.90 43.22
C LYS A 3 -41.63 35.78 43.37
N SER A 4 -41.86 34.61 42.77
CA SER A 4 -40.78 33.72 42.28
C SER A 4 -41.36 32.67 41.32
N ALA A 5 -41.21 32.92 40.02
CA ALA A 5 -41.28 31.86 39.02
C ALA A 5 -39.92 31.14 39.01
N PRO A 6 -39.85 29.82 39.28
CA PRO A 6 -38.60 29.10 39.17
C PRO A 6 -38.22 28.91 37.69
N SER A 7 -37.40 29.85 37.22
CA SER A 7 -36.26 29.71 36.33
C SER A 7 -36.31 28.59 35.27
N LEU A 8 -36.67 28.99 34.05
CA LEU A 8 -36.40 28.29 32.78
C LEU A 8 -34.91 27.89 32.60
N LEU A 9 -34.01 28.40 33.44
CA LEU A 9 -32.59 28.08 33.49
C LEU A 9 -32.32 26.62 33.95
N SER A 10 -33.22 26.01 34.73
CA SER A 10 -32.99 24.65 35.27
C SER A 10 -33.28 23.53 34.26
N MET A 11 -34.10 23.78 33.22
CA MET A 11 -34.39 22.79 32.18
C MET A 11 -33.35 22.77 31.06
N MET A 12 -32.51 23.80 30.97
CA MET A 12 -31.45 23.91 29.96
C MET A 12 -30.09 23.34 30.42
N LEU A 13 -29.95 22.97 31.71
CA LEU A 13 -28.69 22.42 32.23
C LEU A 13 -28.65 20.88 32.21
N LEU A 14 -29.81 20.22 32.22
CA LEU A 14 -29.90 18.75 32.25
C LEU A 14 -29.81 18.10 30.85
N GLY A 15 -29.92 18.89 29.78
CA GLY A 15 -29.80 18.41 28.39
C GLY A 15 -28.37 18.34 27.87
N LEU A 16 -27.39 18.92 28.57
CA LEU A 16 -26.02 19.09 28.05
C LEU A 16 -25.07 17.91 28.35
N ILE A 17 -25.46 16.95 29.19
CA ILE A 17 -24.55 15.89 29.67
C ILE A 17 -24.67 14.57 28.85
N ALA A 18 -25.72 14.40 28.05
CA ALA A 18 -25.94 13.15 27.29
C ALA A 18 -25.20 13.06 25.95
N LEU A 19 -24.47 14.10 25.53
CA LEU A 19 -23.83 14.18 24.21
C LEU A 19 -22.31 13.97 24.26
N TRP A 20 -21.82 13.02 25.07
CA TRP A 20 -20.38 12.75 25.21
C TRP A 20 -19.94 11.29 24.98
N LEU A 21 -20.82 10.39 24.56
CA LEU A 21 -20.49 8.95 24.44
C LEU A 21 -20.60 8.34 23.03
N ALA A 22 -20.71 9.17 21.98
CA ALA A 22 -20.72 8.68 20.59
C ALA A 22 -19.56 9.29 19.78
N GLY A 23 -18.32 9.10 20.23
CA GLY A 23 -17.12 9.30 19.42
C GLY A 23 -16.55 7.95 19.03
N CYS A 24 -16.83 7.51 17.80
CA CYS A 24 -16.51 6.18 17.28
C CYS A 24 -15.07 5.74 17.58
N ALA A 25 -14.94 4.51 18.07
CA ALA A 25 -13.73 3.73 17.99
C ALA A 25 -13.18 3.85 16.56
N THR A 26 -12.09 4.61 16.41
CA THR A 26 -11.30 4.54 15.19
C THR A 26 -10.55 3.23 15.31
N GLY A 27 -11.18 2.15 14.84
CA GLY A 27 -10.55 0.85 14.69
C GLY A 27 -9.25 1.00 13.89
N PRO A 28 -8.30 0.06 14.02
CA PRO A 28 -7.00 0.16 13.39
C PRO A 28 -7.18 0.50 11.91
N THR A 29 -6.66 1.66 11.51
CA THR A 29 -6.59 2.07 10.12
C THR A 29 -5.91 0.94 9.38
N ALA A 30 -6.70 0.08 8.72
CA ALA A 30 -6.19 -1.03 7.95
C ALA A 30 -5.48 -0.41 6.76
N THR A 31 -4.20 -0.11 6.93
CA THR A 31 -3.31 0.24 5.84
C THR A 31 -3.36 -0.93 4.88
N ALA A 32 -4.03 -0.72 3.73
CA ALA A 32 -4.11 -1.74 2.70
C ALA A 32 -2.68 -2.25 2.41
N PRO A 33 -2.45 -3.57 2.38
CA PRO A 33 -1.13 -4.13 2.19
C PRO A 33 -0.46 -3.56 0.94
N ALA A 34 0.87 -3.49 0.94
CA ALA A 34 1.62 -3.13 -0.26
C ALA A 34 1.25 -4.09 -1.40
N LYS A 35 1.03 -3.54 -2.60
CA LYS A 35 0.71 -4.37 -3.77
C LYS A 35 1.92 -5.21 -4.14
N THR A 36 1.70 -6.45 -4.54
CA THR A 36 2.75 -7.33 -5.05
C THR A 36 3.14 -6.94 -6.48
N THR A 37 4.35 -7.28 -6.93
CA THR A 37 4.81 -6.99 -8.30
C THR A 37 3.87 -7.54 -9.38
N PRO A 38 3.38 -8.79 -9.30
CA PRO A 38 2.37 -9.32 -10.22
C PRO A 38 1.08 -8.50 -10.29
N GLU A 39 0.57 -8.00 -9.15
CA GLU A 39 -0.63 -7.16 -9.12
C GLU A 39 -0.39 -5.82 -9.79
N MET A 40 0.77 -5.20 -9.53
CA MET A 40 1.16 -3.93 -10.15
C MET A 40 1.34 -4.06 -11.66
N LEU A 41 1.95 -5.15 -12.13
CA LEU A 41 2.10 -5.44 -13.56
C LEU A 41 0.74 -5.60 -14.24
N ARG A 42 -0.17 -6.37 -13.64
CA ARG A 42 -1.52 -6.56 -14.18
C ARG A 42 -2.32 -5.26 -14.20
N GLU A 43 -2.22 -4.43 -13.17
CA GLU A 43 -2.82 -3.09 -13.12
C GLU A 43 -2.24 -2.16 -14.19
N ALA A 44 -0.95 -2.26 -14.49
CA ALA A 44 -0.31 -1.52 -15.56
C ALA A 44 -0.72 -1.99 -16.97
N GLY A 45 -1.40 -3.13 -17.08
CA GLY A 45 -1.88 -3.69 -18.35
C GLY A 45 -0.96 -4.75 -18.95
N PHE A 46 0.01 -5.28 -18.20
CA PHE A 46 0.75 -6.47 -18.63
C PHE A 46 -0.19 -7.67 -18.69
N LYS A 47 -0.03 -8.48 -19.73
CA LYS A 47 -0.75 -9.73 -19.91
C LYS A 47 0.03 -10.89 -19.30
N LEU A 48 -0.69 -11.78 -18.62
CA LEU A 48 -0.15 -13.01 -18.05
C LEU A 48 -0.06 -14.10 -19.12
N TYR A 49 1.11 -14.71 -19.23
CA TYR A 49 1.37 -15.86 -20.09
C TYR A 49 1.91 -17.01 -19.22
N PRO A 50 1.11 -18.04 -18.91
CA PRO A 50 1.61 -19.20 -18.17
C PRO A 50 2.61 -19.97 -19.02
N ALA A 51 3.68 -20.48 -18.40
CA ALA A 51 4.59 -21.42 -19.05
C ALA A 51 4.01 -22.83 -18.93
N GLU A 52 3.69 -23.44 -20.07
CA GLU A 52 3.02 -24.74 -20.12
C GLU A 52 3.99 -25.85 -20.50
N THR A 53 5.04 -25.53 -21.25
CA THR A 53 6.02 -26.51 -21.71
C THR A 53 7.23 -26.61 -20.77
N PRO A 54 7.89 -27.78 -20.70
CA PRO A 54 9.14 -27.93 -19.95
C PRO A 54 10.23 -26.95 -20.39
N GLN A 55 10.24 -26.59 -21.68
CA GLN A 55 11.21 -25.66 -22.25
C GLN A 55 10.95 -24.22 -21.82
N GLU A 56 9.69 -23.76 -21.78
CA GLU A 56 9.31 -22.46 -21.24
C GLU A 56 9.60 -22.35 -19.74
N LEU A 57 9.34 -23.42 -18.97
CA LEU A 57 9.66 -23.48 -17.55
C LEU A 57 11.16 -23.45 -17.29
N ALA A 58 11.96 -24.11 -18.12
CA ALA A 58 13.41 -24.03 -18.06
C ALA A 58 13.89 -22.61 -18.39
N HIS A 59 13.33 -21.98 -19.43
CA HIS A 59 13.68 -20.61 -19.81
C HIS A 59 13.32 -19.59 -18.72
N LEU A 60 12.14 -19.69 -18.10
CA LEU A 60 11.75 -18.81 -16.99
C LEU A 60 12.78 -18.79 -15.85
N ARG A 61 13.42 -19.93 -15.56
CA ARG A 61 14.46 -20.03 -14.53
C ARG A 61 15.79 -19.39 -14.93
N THR A 62 16.00 -19.17 -16.23
CA THR A 62 17.20 -18.47 -16.74
C THR A 62 17.02 -16.95 -16.77
N CYS A 63 15.78 -16.46 -16.66
CA CYS A 63 15.50 -15.03 -16.63
C CYS A 63 16.03 -14.39 -15.33
N PRO A 64 16.52 -13.13 -15.39
CA PRO A 64 16.92 -12.39 -14.20
C PRO A 64 15.71 -12.19 -13.26
N ALA A 65 15.94 -12.38 -11.97
CA ALA A 65 14.92 -12.15 -10.94
C ALA A 65 14.61 -10.65 -10.80
N ASP A 66 13.35 -10.34 -10.47
CA ASP A 66 12.86 -8.99 -10.16
C ASP A 66 13.21 -7.91 -11.19
N THR A 67 13.31 -8.30 -12.46
CA THR A 67 13.77 -7.43 -13.55
C THR A 67 12.80 -7.45 -14.72
N VAL A 68 12.48 -6.27 -15.26
CA VAL A 68 11.76 -6.14 -16.53
C VAL A 68 12.77 -6.21 -17.69
N MET A 69 12.67 -7.25 -18.50
CA MET A 69 13.45 -7.48 -19.71
C MET A 69 12.86 -6.72 -20.88
N ILE A 70 13.70 -6.00 -21.63
CA ILE A 70 13.29 -5.25 -22.81
C ILE A 70 13.71 -6.04 -24.04
N HIS A 71 12.74 -6.39 -24.88
CA HIS A 71 12.99 -7.09 -26.14
C HIS A 71 12.51 -6.25 -27.31
N GLU A 72 13.39 -6.02 -28.28
CA GLU A 72 13.09 -5.26 -29.48
C GLU A 72 12.75 -6.21 -30.64
N ARG A 73 11.68 -5.88 -31.38
CA ARG A 73 11.32 -6.48 -32.67
C ARG A 73 11.19 -5.37 -33.73
N PRO A 74 11.33 -5.69 -35.02
CA PRO A 74 11.13 -4.69 -36.07
C PRO A 74 9.78 -3.99 -35.93
N GLY A 75 9.80 -2.69 -35.61
CA GLY A 75 8.61 -1.86 -35.42
C GLY A 75 7.95 -1.91 -34.02
N ALA A 76 8.46 -2.68 -33.05
CA ALA A 76 7.86 -2.74 -31.70
C ALA A 76 8.86 -3.10 -30.59
N LYS A 77 8.66 -2.53 -29.40
CA LYS A 77 9.32 -2.96 -28.15
C LYS A 77 8.33 -3.72 -27.29
N CYS A 78 8.79 -4.78 -26.65
CA CYS A 78 8.01 -5.51 -25.64
C CYS A 78 8.80 -5.61 -24.34
N TYR A 79 8.05 -5.54 -23.25
CA TYR A 79 8.55 -5.53 -21.89
C TYR A 79 8.07 -6.80 -21.21
N ALA A 80 8.99 -7.62 -20.74
CA ALA A 80 8.70 -8.94 -20.18
C ALA A 80 9.20 -9.04 -18.74
N PHE A 81 8.42 -9.61 -17.84
CA PHE A 81 8.81 -9.88 -16.46
C PHE A 81 8.53 -11.34 -16.14
N ALA A 82 9.56 -12.07 -15.71
CA ALA A 82 9.45 -13.47 -15.35
C ALA A 82 9.07 -13.61 -13.88
N ASP A 83 8.08 -14.45 -13.58
CA ASP A 83 7.70 -14.86 -12.23
C ASP A 83 7.85 -16.40 -12.11
N PRO A 84 9.08 -16.89 -11.82
CA PRO A 84 9.34 -18.33 -11.68
C PRO A 84 8.51 -19.02 -10.58
N PRO A 85 8.24 -18.41 -9.40
CA PRO A 85 7.34 -18.97 -8.39
C PRO A 85 5.95 -19.32 -8.93
N SER A 86 5.35 -18.43 -9.73
CA SER A 86 4.03 -18.66 -10.34
C SER A 86 4.10 -19.31 -11.73
N LYS A 87 5.30 -19.64 -12.23
CA LYS A 87 5.55 -20.21 -13.56
C LYS A 87 4.95 -19.38 -14.69
N SER A 88 5.01 -18.06 -14.58
CA SER A 88 4.34 -17.15 -15.52
C SER A 88 5.27 -16.06 -16.03
N MET A 89 5.01 -15.60 -17.25
CA MET A 89 5.64 -14.44 -17.86
C MET A 89 4.60 -13.34 -18.01
N TYR A 90 4.92 -12.13 -17.59
CA TYR A 90 4.10 -10.94 -17.80
C TYR A 90 4.66 -10.15 -18.96
N ILE A 91 3.87 -9.90 -20.01
CA ILE A 91 4.34 -9.16 -21.19
C ILE A 91 3.44 -7.95 -21.45
N GLY A 92 4.06 -6.79 -21.64
CA GLY A 92 3.42 -5.52 -21.94
C GLY A 92 4.11 -4.77 -23.08
N ASP A 93 3.45 -3.73 -23.57
CA ASP A 93 4.02 -2.75 -24.50
C ASP A 93 4.67 -1.60 -23.72
N GLU A 94 5.18 -0.60 -24.46
CA GLU A 94 5.78 0.59 -23.88
C GLU A 94 4.83 1.32 -22.93
N GLU A 95 3.56 1.50 -23.31
CA GLU A 95 2.59 2.21 -22.48
C GLU A 95 2.33 1.47 -21.16
N ALA A 96 2.22 0.15 -21.20
CA ALA A 96 2.10 -0.67 -20.01
C ALA A 96 3.34 -0.51 -19.11
N TYR A 97 4.54 -0.50 -19.68
CA TYR A 97 5.76 -0.29 -18.91
C TYR A 97 5.80 1.09 -18.23
N GLN A 98 5.40 2.17 -18.92
CA GLN A 98 5.33 3.49 -18.32
C GLN A 98 4.32 3.56 -17.16
N ARG A 99 3.15 2.93 -17.31
CA ARG A 99 2.15 2.82 -16.22
C ARG A 99 2.70 2.04 -15.03
N PHE A 100 3.45 0.96 -15.28
CA PHE A 100 4.07 0.17 -14.21
C PHE A 100 5.06 1.00 -13.39
N LYS A 101 5.93 1.78 -14.03
CA LYS A 101 6.84 2.71 -13.34
C LYS A 101 6.09 3.73 -12.47
N ALA A 102 5.01 4.30 -12.99
CA ALA A 102 4.19 5.24 -12.22
C ALA A 102 3.53 4.59 -10.98
N ILE A 103 3.17 3.30 -11.07
CA ILE A 103 2.67 2.54 -9.92
C ILE A 103 3.78 2.31 -8.89
N LEU A 104 4.99 1.95 -9.32
CA LEU A 104 6.15 1.77 -8.43
C LEU A 104 6.45 3.05 -7.65
N GLU A 105 6.58 4.19 -8.34
CA GLU A 105 6.79 5.50 -7.70
C GLU A 105 5.67 5.83 -6.71
N LYS A 106 4.41 5.49 -7.05
CA LYS A 106 3.28 5.72 -6.16
C LYS A 106 3.35 4.83 -4.92
N GLN A 107 3.77 3.57 -5.04
CA GLN A 107 3.96 2.68 -3.88
C GLN A 107 5.08 3.19 -2.98
N GLU A 108 6.21 3.62 -3.54
CA GLU A 108 7.30 4.23 -2.77
C GLU A 108 6.81 5.48 -2.03
N ARG A 109 6.05 6.36 -2.68
CA ARG A 109 5.43 7.53 -2.03
C ARG A 109 4.41 7.19 -0.94
N ARG A 110 3.84 5.97 -0.91
CA ARG A 110 2.97 5.54 0.20
C ARG A 110 3.76 5.30 1.48
N ILE A 111 5.05 5.00 1.40
CA ILE A 111 5.95 5.01 2.56
C ILE A 111 6.13 6.48 2.93
N ARG A 112 5.30 6.96 3.86
CA ARG A 112 5.32 8.35 4.30
C ARG A 112 6.47 8.54 5.27
N GLU A 113 7.41 9.39 4.90
CA GLU A 113 8.37 9.93 5.87
C GLU A 113 7.61 10.84 6.83
N GLN A 114 7.61 10.49 8.10
CA GLN A 114 7.03 11.29 9.17
C GLN A 114 8.08 11.46 10.27
N ARG A 115 8.43 12.72 10.55
CA ARG A 115 9.24 13.05 11.73
C ARG A 115 8.37 12.87 12.97
N ILE A 116 8.62 11.82 13.73
CA ILE A 116 8.01 11.62 15.04
C ILE A 116 8.88 12.38 16.05
N GLU A 117 8.37 13.51 16.56
CA GLU A 117 9.13 14.41 17.45
C GLU A 117 9.39 13.78 18.83
N SER A 118 8.47 12.95 19.32
CA SER A 118 8.64 12.20 20.57
C SER A 118 7.93 10.85 20.50
N ASP A 119 8.70 9.77 20.53
CA ASP A 119 8.23 8.42 20.86
C ASP A 119 9.12 7.89 21.99
N PRO A 120 8.69 8.06 23.26
CA PRO A 120 9.49 7.68 24.42
C PRO A 120 9.68 6.16 24.55
N LEU A 121 8.92 5.35 23.80
CA LEU A 121 9.03 3.88 23.83
C LEU A 121 9.99 3.35 22.75
N PHE A 122 10.24 4.12 21.68
CA PHE A 122 11.06 3.69 20.54
C PHE A 122 12.48 3.27 20.96
N TRP A 123 13.21 4.17 21.64
CA TRP A 123 14.60 3.92 22.00
C TRP A 123 14.78 2.84 23.07
N PRO A 124 13.98 2.80 24.17
CA PRO A 124 14.04 1.70 25.11
C PRO A 124 13.76 0.33 24.49
N MET A 125 12.89 0.24 23.48
CA MET A 125 12.54 -1.03 22.84
C MET A 125 13.52 -1.47 21.74
N TRP A 126 14.04 -0.54 20.93
CA TRP A 126 14.77 -0.87 19.71
C TRP A 126 16.22 -0.40 19.68
N GLY A 127 16.62 0.51 20.58
CA GLY A 127 17.95 1.12 20.60
C GLY A 127 19.09 0.10 20.73
N THR A 128 18.91 -0.90 21.59
CA THR A 128 19.90 -1.98 21.82
C THR A 128 20.10 -2.88 20.60
N ARG A 129 19.04 -3.13 19.81
CA ARG A 129 19.12 -3.92 18.57
C ARG A 129 19.68 -3.13 17.40
N TRP A 130 19.45 -1.81 17.40
CA TRP A 130 19.96 -0.89 16.39
C TRP A 130 21.47 -0.61 16.58
N GLY A 131 22.00 -0.82 17.78
CA GLY A 131 23.42 -0.67 18.09
C GLY A 131 23.78 0.63 18.81
N GLY A 132 22.79 1.38 19.32
CA GLY A 132 23.01 2.50 20.22
C GLY A 132 22.95 2.02 21.67
N GLY A 133 24.11 1.76 22.26
CA GLY A 133 24.28 1.54 23.70
C GLY A 133 24.52 2.84 24.44
#